data_AF-A0A9D1TP71-F1
#
_entry.id   AF-A0A9D1TP71-F1
#
_cell.length_a   1.000
_cell.length_b   1.000
_cell.length_c   1.000
_cell.angle_alpha   90.00
_cell.angle_beta   90.00
_cell.angle_gamma   90.00
#
_symmetry.space_group_name_H-M   'P 1'
#
loop_
_entity.id
_entity.type
_entity.pdbx_description
1 polymer ?
#
loop_
_entity_poly.entity_id
_entity_poly.type
_entity_poly.pdbx_seq_one_letter_code
_entity_poly.pdbx_strand_id
1 'polypeptide(L)'
;MANRNDVDGGLRCSFCGRSQYQANNLIQENGVAICDRCVRSCYALLAKYESTQAEPATGTGKAADKPLLTPQEIKARLDDYVIGQEEAKKILAVAVHNHYKRIAYASSAGSDDVEIW
;
A
#
# COMPACT_ATOMS: atom_id res chain seq x y z
N MET A 1 -18.43 -36.26 8.35
CA MET A 1 -17.40 -37.27 8.66
C MET A 1 -16.10 -36.52 8.98
N ALA A 2 -15.78 -36.38 10.27
CA ALA A 2 -14.57 -35.68 10.73
C ALA A 2 -13.36 -36.61 10.55
N ASN A 3 -12.40 -36.19 9.72
CA ASN A 3 -11.21 -36.97 9.40
C ASN A 3 -10.24 -36.93 10.60
N ARG A 4 -10.01 -38.13 11.15
CA ARG A 4 -9.04 -38.42 12.21
C ARG A 4 -7.65 -38.41 11.60
N ASN A 5 -6.79 -37.49 12.02
CA ASN A 5 -5.33 -37.65 11.94
C ASN A 5 -4.64 -36.81 13.03
N ASP A 6 -4.95 -37.18 14.26
CA ASP A 6 -4.36 -36.68 15.50
C ASP A 6 -3.33 -37.71 15.99
N VAL A 7 -2.18 -37.86 15.30
CA VAL A 7 -1.04 -38.66 15.80
C VAL A 7 0.30 -38.18 15.21
N ASP A 8 0.62 -36.90 15.38
CA ASP A 8 1.99 -36.36 15.45
C ASP A 8 1.85 -34.88 15.85
N GLY A 9 1.95 -34.60 17.15
CA GLY A 9 1.62 -33.32 17.82
C GLY A 9 2.58 -32.16 17.49
N GLY A 10 2.96 -32.01 16.22
CA GLY A 10 3.70 -30.87 15.71
C GLY A 10 2.76 -29.90 15.03
N LEU A 11 2.89 -28.61 15.38
CA LEU A 11 2.16 -27.52 14.74
C LEU A 11 2.39 -27.56 13.21
N ARG A 12 1.30 -27.49 12.43
CA ARG A 12 1.32 -27.57 10.96
C ARG A 12 0.61 -26.38 10.34
N CYS A 13 1.16 -25.88 9.24
CA CYS A 13 0.56 -24.78 8.49
C CYS A 13 -0.75 -25.24 7.82
N SER A 14 -1.85 -24.56 8.10
CA SER A 14 -3.18 -24.84 7.54
C SER A 14 -3.29 -24.62 6.03
N PHE A 15 -2.34 -23.89 5.43
CA PHE A 15 -2.34 -23.57 3.99
C PHE A 15 -1.55 -24.57 3.14
N CYS A 16 -0.42 -25.09 3.66
CA CYS A 16 0.49 -25.96 2.89
C CYS A 16 0.79 -27.31 3.55
N GLY A 17 0.28 -27.57 4.76
CA GLY A 17 0.44 -28.83 5.49
C GLY A 17 1.83 -29.09 6.10
N ARG A 18 2.79 -28.18 5.91
CA ARG A 18 4.15 -28.32 6.46
C ARG A 18 4.15 -28.24 7.98
N SER A 19 4.96 -29.08 8.62
CA SER A 19 5.20 -29.05 10.07
C SER A 19 6.17 -27.93 10.46
N GLN A 20 6.18 -27.59 11.75
CA GLN A 20 7.10 -26.61 12.35
C GLN A 20 8.58 -26.87 12.07
N TYR A 21 8.98 -28.12 11.81
CA TYR A 21 10.37 -28.48 11.48
C TYR A 21 10.76 -28.17 10.03
N GLN A 22 9.76 -28.05 9.15
CA GLN A 22 9.96 -27.76 7.73
C GLN A 22 9.68 -26.29 7.38
N ALA A 23 9.09 -25.53 8.31
CA ALA A 23 8.82 -24.11 8.18
C ALA A 23 9.79 -23.31 9.07
N ASN A 24 10.50 -22.34 8.51
CA ASN A 24 11.43 -21.52 9.30
C ASN A 24 10.72 -20.68 10.36
N ASN A 25 9.49 -20.24 10.06
CA ASN A 25 8.67 -19.51 11.01
C ASN A 25 7.21 -19.90 10.82
N LEU A 26 6.52 -20.18 11.93
CA LEU A 26 5.13 -20.61 11.98
C LEU A 26 4.40 -19.75 13.02
N ILE A 27 3.42 -18.97 12.57
CA ILE A 27 2.62 -18.07 13.39
C ILE A 27 1.29 -18.76 13.68
N GLN A 28 0.87 -18.81 14.94
CA GLN A 28 -0.39 -19.42 15.35
C GLN A 28 -1.26 -18.40 16.08
N GLU A 29 -2.51 -18.26 15.61
CA GLU A 29 -3.54 -17.43 16.25
C GLU A 29 -4.88 -18.19 16.16
N ASN A 30 -5.62 -18.28 17.27
CA ASN A 30 -6.95 -18.93 17.33
C ASN A 30 -7.02 -20.38 16.79
N GLY A 31 -5.98 -21.18 17.00
CA GLY A 31 -5.94 -22.58 16.54
C GLY A 31 -5.66 -22.75 15.04
N VAL A 32 -5.38 -21.66 14.32
CA VAL A 32 -4.94 -21.67 12.92
C VAL A 32 -3.47 -21.31 12.87
N ALA A 33 -2.69 -22.04 12.08
CA ALA A 33 -1.26 -21.79 11.92
C ALA A 33 -0.88 -21.50 10.46
N ILE A 34 -0.03 -20.49 10.25
CA ILE A 34 0.45 -20.07 8.94
C ILE A 34 1.97 -19.92 8.94
N CYS A 35 2.64 -20.41 7.89
CA CYS A 35 4.09 -20.29 7.76
C CYS A 35 4.52 -19.07 6.94
N ASP A 36 5.77 -18.62 7.12
CA ASP A 36 6.36 -17.48 6.44
C ASP A 36 6.22 -17.54 4.91
N ARG A 37 6.41 -18.72 4.33
CA ARG A 37 6.25 -18.92 2.88
C ARG A 37 4.83 -18.65 2.42
N CYS A 38 3.84 -19.14 3.16
CA CYS A 38 2.42 -18.92 2.81
C CYS A 38 2.05 -17.44 2.97
N VAL A 39 2.52 -16.76 4.02
CA VAL A 39 2.32 -15.31 4.18
C VAL A 39 2.85 -14.55 2.96
N ARG A 40 4.07 -14.85 2.51
CA ARG A 40 4.68 -14.22 1.33
C ARG A 40 3.91 -14.51 0.04
N SER A 41 3.49 -15.75 -0.16
CA SER A 41 2.68 -16.13 -1.33
C SER A 41 1.32 -15.43 -1.34
N CYS A 42 0.64 -15.37 -0.19
CA CYS A 42 -0.62 -14.64 -0.05
C CYS A 42 -0.43 -13.13 -0.32
N TYR A 43 0.64 -12.53 0.20
CA TYR A 43 0.95 -11.11 -0.05
C TYR A 43 1.19 -10.83 -1.55
N ALA A 44 1.94 -11.70 -2.22
CA ALA A 44 2.21 -11.58 -3.66
C ALA A 44 0.94 -11.73 -4.51
N LEU A 45 0.00 -12.59 -4.09
CA LEU A 45 -1.29 -12.71 -4.75
C LEU A 45 -2.14 -11.46 -4.55
N LEU A 46 -2.25 -10.95 -3.32
CA LEU A 46 -2.99 -9.72 -3.01
C LEU A 46 -2.47 -8.54 -3.84
N ALA A 47 -1.15 -8.34 -3.90
CA ALA A 47 -0.54 -7.28 -4.71
C ALA A 47 -0.83 -7.42 -6.22
N LYS A 48 -0.98 -8.65 -6.73
CA LYS A 48 -1.38 -8.89 -8.13
C LYS A 48 -2.86 -8.56 -8.37
N TYR A 49 -3.73 -8.83 -7.41
CA TYR A 49 -5.13 -8.44 -7.50
C TYR A 49 -5.30 -6.92 -7.45
N GLU A 50 -4.55 -6.22 -6.59
CA GLU A 50 -4.54 -4.76 -6.51
C GLU A 50 -4.06 -4.11 -7.83
N SER A 51 -3.13 -4.75 -8.54
CA SER A 51 -2.61 -4.27 -9.83
C SER A 51 -3.43 -4.69 -11.05
N THR A 52 -4.21 -5.77 -10.97
CA THR A 52 -5.10 -6.22 -12.06
C THR A 52 -6.46 -5.52 -12.03
N GLN A 53 -6.87 -4.97 -10.87
CA GLN A 53 -8.04 -4.07 -10.78
C GLN A 53 -7.68 -2.59 -10.97
N ALA A 54 -6.46 -2.27 -11.41
CA ALA A 54 -6.10 -0.91 -11.81
C ALA A 54 -6.60 -0.61 -13.23
N GLU A 55 -7.93 -0.51 -13.37
CA GLU A 55 -8.48 0.51 -14.25
C GLU A 55 -8.04 1.89 -13.72
N PRO A 56 -7.83 2.90 -14.59
CA PRO A 56 -7.18 4.12 -14.18
C PRO A 56 -8.08 4.92 -13.25
N ALA A 57 -7.50 5.26 -12.09
CA ALA A 57 -7.96 6.22 -11.09
C ALA A 57 -8.52 5.62 -9.79
N THR A 58 -7.97 6.21 -8.72
CA THR A 58 -8.60 6.57 -7.45
C THR A 58 -8.16 5.73 -6.25
N GLY A 59 -7.52 6.43 -5.29
CA GLY A 59 -7.69 6.12 -3.88
C GLY A 59 -6.67 5.20 -3.23
N THR A 60 -5.80 5.84 -2.43
CA THR A 60 -5.33 5.38 -1.10
C THR A 60 -4.40 4.17 -0.99
N GLY A 61 -3.26 4.39 -0.30
CA GLY A 61 -2.58 3.33 0.45
C GLY A 61 -1.19 2.91 -0.02
N LYS A 62 -0.21 3.85 -0.02
CA LYS A 62 1.24 3.66 0.28
C LYS A 62 1.96 4.96 -0.12
N ALA A 63 2.12 5.86 0.84
CA ALA A 63 2.66 7.21 0.63
C ALA A 63 4.20 7.28 0.51
N ALA A 64 4.89 6.14 0.33
CA ALA A 64 6.34 6.12 0.33
C ALA A 64 7.00 6.12 -1.06
N ASP A 65 6.26 5.89 -2.16
CA ASP A 65 6.90 5.75 -3.48
C ASP A 65 6.03 6.15 -4.69
N LYS A 66 4.96 6.93 -4.49
CA LYS A 66 4.25 7.50 -5.63
C LYS A 66 4.93 8.80 -6.06
N PRO A 67 5.32 8.94 -7.34
CA PRO A 67 5.87 10.20 -7.83
C PRO A 67 4.82 11.30 -7.65
N LEU A 68 5.25 12.44 -7.10
CA LEU A 68 4.41 13.63 -6.99
C LEU A 68 3.95 14.04 -8.39
N LEU A 69 2.65 14.28 -8.57
CA LEU A 69 2.10 14.73 -9.84
C LEU A 69 2.79 16.03 -10.27
N THR A 70 3.09 16.13 -11.56
CA THR A 70 3.59 17.37 -12.15
C THR A 70 2.51 18.46 -12.11
N PRO A 71 2.88 19.75 -12.10
CA PRO A 71 1.91 20.85 -12.15
C PRO A 71 0.95 20.75 -13.35
N GLN A 72 1.41 20.19 -14.47
CA GLN A 72 0.55 20.01 -15.66
C GLN A 72 -0.55 18.97 -15.40
N GLU A 73 -0.23 17.86 -14.73
CA GLU A 73 -1.21 16.83 -14.37
C GLU A 73 -2.20 17.34 -13.31
N ILE A 74 -1.73 18.12 -12.34
CA ILE A 74 -2.62 18.74 -11.33
C ILE A 74 -3.60 19.71 -12.01
N LYS A 75 -3.11 20.53 -12.95
CA LYS A 75 -3.95 21.45 -13.72
C LYS A 75 -4.97 20.71 -14.59
N ALA A 76 -4.57 19.63 -15.26
CA ALA A 76 -5.48 18.80 -16.05
C ALA A 76 -6.59 18.17 -15.19
N ARG A 77 -6.28 17.75 -13.96
CA ARG A 77 -7.29 17.28 -13.01
C ARG A 77 -8.22 18.40 -12.54
N LEU A 78 -7.71 19.61 -12.36
CA LEU A 78 -8.54 20.78 -12.05
C LEU A 78 -9.47 21.15 -13.21
N ASP A 79 -9.04 20.92 -14.46
CA ASP A 79 -9.83 21.21 -15.66
C ASP A 79 -11.14 20.37 -15.72
N ASP A 80 -11.16 19.17 -15.12
CA ASP A 80 -12.35 18.30 -15.04
C ASP A 80 -13.45 18.86 -14.11
N TYR A 81 -13.07 19.68 -13.12
CA TYR A 81 -13.99 20.20 -12.08
C TYR A 81 -14.18 21.72 -12.14
N VAL A 82 -13.20 22.45 -12.70
CA VAL A 82 -13.16 23.92 -12.72
C VAL A 82 -13.07 24.42 -14.16
N ILE A 83 -14.20 24.94 -14.64
CA ILE A 83 -14.33 25.47 -16.00
C ILE A 83 -13.80 26.91 -16.03
N GLY A 84 -12.84 27.20 -16.91
CA GLY A 84 -12.19 28.52 -17.03
C GLY A 84 -11.14 28.79 -15.96
N GLN A 85 -10.84 30.06 -15.67
CA GLN A 85 -9.82 30.48 -14.68
C GLN A 85 -8.43 29.86 -14.89
N GLU A 86 -7.92 29.90 -16.12
CA GLU A 86 -6.66 29.28 -16.52
C GLU A 86 -5.45 29.74 -15.66
N GLU A 87 -5.39 31.03 -15.34
CA GLU A 87 -4.32 31.61 -14.54
C GLU A 87 -4.34 31.10 -13.09
N ALA A 88 -5.53 31.03 -12.47
CA ALA A 88 -5.68 30.51 -11.12
C ALA A 88 -5.33 29.03 -11.03
N LYS A 89 -5.77 28.21 -12.00
CA LYS A 89 -5.44 26.76 -12.05
C LYS A 89 -3.95 26.54 -12.19
N LYS A 90 -3.25 27.36 -12.98
CA LYS A 90 -1.79 27.30 -13.11
C LYS A 90 -1.08 27.65 -11.80
N ILE A 91 -1.49 28.73 -11.14
CA ILE A 91 -0.90 29.17 -9.85
C ILE A 91 -1.11 28.10 -8.79
N LEU A 92 -2.34 27.58 -8.65
CA LEU A 92 -2.68 26.53 -7.70
C LEU A 92 -1.88 25.25 -7.96
N ALA A 93 -1.77 24.81 -9.21
CA ALA A 93 -1.03 23.61 -9.55
C ALA A 93 0.45 23.68 -9.16
N VAL A 94 1.10 24.84 -9.38
CA VAL A 94 2.50 25.05 -8.98
C VAL A 94 2.64 25.16 -7.46
N ALA A 95 1.75 25.90 -6.79
CA ALA A 95 1.77 26.08 -5.34
C ALA A 95 1.62 24.73 -4.62
N VAL A 96 0.63 23.93 -5.03
CA VAL A 96 0.35 22.61 -4.45
C VAL A 96 1.49 21.64 -4.71
N HIS A 97 2.04 21.59 -5.94
CA HIS A 97 3.20 20.76 -6.24
C HIS A 97 4.40 21.09 -5.34
N ASN A 98 4.71 22.37 -5.18
CA ASN A 98 5.82 22.82 -4.33
C ASN A 98 5.56 22.54 -2.85
N HIS A 99 4.31 22.68 -2.39
CA HIS A 99 3.92 22.37 -1.02
C HIS A 99 4.12 20.88 -0.70
N TYR A 100 3.61 19.98 -1.55
CA TYR A 100 3.84 18.54 -1.37
C TYR A 100 5.30 18.16 -1.51
N LYS A 101 6.05 18.81 -2.40
CA LYS A 101 7.49 18.63 -2.50
C LYS A 101 8.19 18.98 -1.18
N ARG A 102 7.84 20.11 -0.55
CA ARG A 102 8.36 20.48 0.79
C ARG A 102 8.02 19.45 1.86
N ILE A 103 6.77 18.99 1.91
CA ILE A 103 6.34 17.97 2.89
C ILE A 103 7.10 16.65 2.69
N ALA A 104 7.28 16.22 1.43
CA ALA A 104 8.01 14.99 1.12
C ALA A 104 9.48 15.07 1.59
N TYR A 105 10.15 16.20 1.37
CA TYR A 105 11.51 16.41 1.88
C TYR A 105 11.55 16.53 3.42
N ALA A 106 10.61 17.24 4.04
CA ALA A 106 10.53 17.36 5.51
C ALA A 106 10.25 16.01 6.19
N SER A 107 9.47 15.13 5.55
CA SER A 107 9.25 13.77 6.04
C SER A 107 10.51 12.89 5.99
N SER A 108 11.48 13.25 5.13
CA SER A 108 12.76 12.55 4.99
C SER A 108 13.90 13.16 5.83
N ALA A 109 13.81 14.45 6.16
CA ALA A 109 14.76 15.20 6.95
C ALA A 109 14.01 15.83 8.12
N GLY A 110 14.02 15.18 9.29
CA GLY A 110 13.14 15.48 10.44
C GLY A 110 13.32 16.87 11.10
N SER A 111 13.01 17.95 10.39
CA SER A 111 12.74 19.27 10.98
C SER A 111 11.27 19.60 10.81
N ASP A 112 10.56 19.53 11.93
CA ASP A 112 9.16 19.86 12.11
C ASP A 112 9.01 21.39 12.14
N ASP A 113 8.94 22.02 10.97
CA ASP A 113 8.67 23.46 10.86
C ASP A 113 7.97 23.73 9.51
N VAL A 114 6.67 23.41 9.47
CA VAL A 114 5.78 23.82 8.38
C VAL A 114 4.62 24.59 8.99
N GLU A 115 4.82 25.89 9.18
CA GLU A 115 3.72 26.81 9.45
C GLU A 115 2.76 26.82 8.26
N ILE A 116 1.50 26.52 8.55
CA ILE A 116 0.38 26.51 7.61
C ILE A 116 -0.33 27.86 7.78
N TRP A 117 -0.25 28.74 6.79
CA TRP A 117 -1.10 29.93 6.66
C TRP A 117 -2.06 29.74 5.50
#